data_AF-A0A2N8S606-F1
#
_entry.id   AF-A0A2N8S606-F1
#
_cell.length_a   1.000
_cell.length_b   1.000
_cell.length_c   1.000
_cell.angle_alpha   90.00
_cell.angle_beta   90.00
_cell.angle_gamma   90.00
#
_symmetry.space_group_name_H-M   'P 1'
#
loop_
_entity.id
_entity.type
_entity.pdbx_description
1 polymer ?
#
loop_
_entity_poly.entity_id
_entity_poly.type
_entity_poly.pdbx_seq_one_letter_code
_entity_poly.pdbx_strand_id
1 'polypeptide(L)'
;MSLVNDMLRDLEARGAASGGQGSLGGMRSVDEAAAARRERAVRLRRWLLPLIAVLLLIWAMAAALQRLPEAAVPQEAPIAIAPVVTAAPAVQLLDVLPQQDGARFVLQLLLNRSISYQRTDEGGAISLRLPGVTLVGDARHGRVENNGLNLSWRVEQQGDQVQVLLIGMTDRLDIRDRIEPAGGHAQLWLEVRMGGASETEPELIELPVAEPALDESSLPDWVTRTASADQAASVIAPDARPVAKAAPAQLATPQVSPKPTVQIGSHRPDALAQARDALQQQNYPRAIELLQALHAAQPENPEPTRWLARTYLAAGQIEPLLAWLPAQLQRRPFDAELRTLLARGQLQSGDKLAALATLKQNAPSLADDPSYFALLAALQQQVGDWPGSVAVYRQLVAGQPQQASWQLGLAIALEQIDQPAQAARHYRLAAQGRGLDDNSRRFAAERAGALGAIR
;
A
#
# COMPACT_ATOMS: atom_id res chain seq x y z
N MET A 1 -55.71 2.73 -44.99
CA MET A 1 -55.08 3.46 -43.86
C MET A 1 -56.00 4.55 -43.25
N SER A 2 -57.33 4.42 -43.26
CA SER A 2 -58.24 5.47 -42.72
C SER A 2 -59.52 4.91 -42.12
N LEU A 3 -59.40 3.89 -41.27
CA LEU A 3 -60.54 3.34 -40.50
C LEU A 3 -60.22 3.26 -39.00
N VAL A 4 -58.95 3.07 -38.66
CA VAL A 4 -58.47 3.07 -37.26
C VAL A 4 -58.49 4.48 -36.66
N ASN A 5 -58.26 5.53 -37.47
CA ASN A 5 -58.20 6.91 -36.98
C ASN A 5 -59.58 7.51 -36.69
N ASP A 6 -60.62 7.06 -37.38
CA ASP A 6 -62.01 7.50 -37.12
C ASP A 6 -62.60 6.79 -35.89
N MET A 7 -62.18 5.55 -35.63
CA MET A 7 -62.63 4.79 -34.46
C MET A 7 -62.07 5.33 -33.15
N LEU A 8 -60.89 5.97 -33.17
CA LEU A 8 -60.30 6.64 -31.99
C LEU A 8 -61.00 7.98 -31.69
N ARG A 9 -61.46 8.72 -32.72
CA ARG A 9 -62.18 9.98 -32.54
C ARG A 9 -63.60 9.78 -32.00
N ASP A 10 -64.29 8.70 -32.35
CA ASP A 10 -65.63 8.39 -31.80
C ASP A 10 -65.57 8.00 -30.30
N LEU A 11 -64.46 7.42 -29.86
CA LEU A 11 -64.25 7.08 -28.45
C LEU A 11 -63.93 8.30 -27.58
N GLU A 12 -63.18 9.27 -28.11
CA GLU A 12 -62.93 10.55 -27.41
C GLU A 12 -64.19 11.43 -27.35
N ALA A 13 -65.02 11.44 -28.39
CA ALA A 13 -66.31 12.14 -28.40
C ALA A 13 -67.30 11.59 -27.36
N ARG A 14 -67.24 10.29 -27.07
CA ARG A 14 -68.08 9.63 -26.04
C ARG A 14 -67.51 9.76 -24.62
N GLY A 15 -66.19 9.92 -24.48
CA GLY A 15 -65.53 10.15 -23.19
C GLY A 15 -65.80 11.54 -22.59
N ALA A 16 -65.96 12.57 -23.44
CA ALA A 16 -66.15 13.96 -22.99
C ALA A 16 -67.58 14.31 -22.55
N ALA A 17 -68.58 13.47 -22.84
CA ALA A 17 -70.00 13.76 -22.61
C ALA A 17 -70.58 13.21 -21.29
N SER A 18 -69.78 12.58 -20.42
CA SER A 18 -70.27 11.99 -19.15
C SER A 18 -69.63 12.60 -17.89
N GLY A 19 -69.23 13.88 -17.97
CA GLY A 19 -69.02 14.74 -16.80
C GLY A 19 -70.31 15.49 -16.46
N GLY A 20 -71.25 14.84 -15.77
CA GLY A 20 -72.56 15.42 -15.43
C GLY A 20 -72.97 15.09 -14.00
N GLN A 21 -72.55 15.93 -13.05
CA GLN A 21 -73.00 15.92 -11.67
C GLN A 21 -74.44 16.46 -11.63
N GLY A 22 -75.41 15.63 -11.23
CA GLY A 22 -76.85 15.98 -11.19
C GLY A 22 -77.58 15.22 -10.10
N SER A 23 -77.77 15.91 -8.97
CA SER A 23 -78.54 15.59 -7.77
C SER A 23 -79.91 14.93 -8.01
N LEU A 24 -80.23 13.88 -7.21
CA LEU A 24 -81.36 13.82 -6.24
C LEU A 24 -81.77 12.35 -6.00
N GLY A 25 -81.71 11.88 -4.75
CA GLY A 25 -82.37 10.61 -4.38
C GLY A 25 -81.79 9.79 -3.22
N GLY A 26 -81.41 10.41 -2.11
CA GLY A 26 -81.70 9.80 -0.79
C GLY A 26 -80.93 8.57 -0.30
N MET A 27 -79.75 8.21 -0.81
CA MET A 27 -78.89 7.20 -0.16
C MET A 27 -77.41 7.62 -0.23
N ARG A 28 -76.87 8.08 0.90
CA ARG A 28 -75.42 8.23 1.09
C ARG A 28 -74.84 6.85 1.31
N SER A 29 -74.06 6.35 0.36
CA SER A 29 -73.08 5.30 0.66
C SER A 29 -72.08 5.89 1.67
N VAL A 30 -72.10 5.33 2.88
CA VAL A 30 -71.04 5.56 3.84
C VAL A 30 -69.82 4.85 3.29
N ASP A 31 -68.83 5.62 2.84
CA ASP A 31 -67.55 5.09 2.41
C ASP A 31 -66.77 4.67 3.67
N GLU A 32 -67.07 3.47 4.19
CA GLU A 32 -66.46 2.88 5.39
C GLU A 32 -64.92 2.82 5.30
N ALA A 33 -64.38 2.77 4.07
CA ALA A 33 -62.95 2.77 3.81
C ALA A 33 -62.26 4.13 4.10
N ALA A 34 -62.99 5.24 4.02
CA ALA A 34 -62.46 6.57 4.31
C ALA A 34 -62.50 6.90 5.83
N ALA A 35 -63.49 6.37 6.56
CA ALA A 35 -63.61 6.51 8.01
C ALA A 35 -62.53 5.72 8.77
N ALA A 36 -62.23 4.49 8.33
CA ALA A 36 -61.22 3.63 8.96
C ALA A 36 -59.77 4.18 8.85
N ARG A 37 -59.45 4.93 7.79
CA ARG A 37 -58.11 5.55 7.62
C ARG A 37 -57.92 6.77 8.52
N ARG A 38 -58.98 7.56 8.76
CA ARG A 38 -58.92 8.74 9.64
C ARG A 38 -58.83 8.35 11.12
N GLU A 39 -59.46 7.26 11.54
CA GLU A 39 -59.32 6.78 12.93
C GLU A 39 -57.94 6.19 13.26
N ARG A 40 -57.30 5.49 12.32
CA ARG A 40 -55.94 4.96 12.52
C ARG A 40 -54.90 6.06 12.61
N ALA A 41 -55.02 7.11 11.80
CA ALA A 41 -54.12 8.27 11.83
C ALA A 41 -54.24 9.10 13.14
N VAL A 42 -55.44 9.24 13.70
CA VAL A 42 -55.66 9.97 14.96
C VAL A 42 -55.21 9.16 16.18
N ARG A 43 -55.35 7.83 16.17
CA ARG A 43 -54.84 6.96 17.25
C ARG A 43 -53.31 6.93 17.30
N LEU A 44 -52.62 6.83 16.16
CA LEU A 44 -51.15 6.90 16.10
C LEU A 44 -50.60 8.27 16.54
N ARG A 45 -51.26 9.37 16.15
CA ARG A 45 -50.87 10.72 16.59
C ARG A 45 -51.08 10.97 18.08
N ARG A 46 -52.02 10.26 18.73
CA ARG A 46 -52.28 10.32 20.18
C ARG A 46 -51.19 9.66 21.03
N TRP A 47 -50.42 8.71 20.48
CA TRP A 47 -49.33 8.03 21.19
C TRP A 47 -47.94 8.63 20.89
N LEU A 48 -47.78 9.37 19.79
CA LEU A 48 -46.52 10.06 19.46
C LEU A 48 -46.23 11.26 20.37
N LEU A 49 -47.26 12.02 20.76
CA LEU A 49 -47.12 13.19 21.64
C LEU A 49 -46.64 12.85 23.07
N PRO A 50 -47.19 11.86 23.80
CA PRO A 50 -46.65 11.49 25.11
C PRO A 50 -45.24 10.90 25.01
N LEU A 51 -44.91 10.19 23.92
CA LEU A 51 -43.58 9.59 23.75
C LEU A 51 -42.50 10.65 23.53
N ILE A 52 -42.79 11.69 22.75
CA ILE A 52 -41.90 12.86 22.58
C ILE A 52 -41.79 13.64 23.90
N ALA A 53 -42.89 13.79 24.65
CA ALA A 53 -42.85 14.45 25.95
C ALA A 53 -41.99 13.69 26.96
N VAL A 54 -42.06 12.34 26.99
CA VAL A 54 -41.21 11.49 27.83
C VAL A 54 -39.74 11.61 27.41
N LEU A 55 -39.45 11.62 26.11
CA LEU A 55 -38.08 11.80 25.60
C LEU A 55 -37.50 13.18 25.97
N LEU A 56 -38.30 14.24 25.88
CA LEU A 56 -37.91 15.58 26.33
C LEU A 56 -37.75 15.66 27.84
N LEU A 57 -38.56 14.94 28.61
CA LEU A 57 -38.43 14.88 30.06
C LEU A 57 -37.16 14.10 30.48
N ILE A 58 -36.83 13.01 29.79
CA ILE A 58 -35.58 12.26 29.99
C ILE A 58 -34.39 13.14 29.63
N TRP A 59 -34.44 13.89 28.53
CA TRP A 59 -33.38 14.80 28.12
C TRP A 59 -33.21 15.97 29.12
N ALA A 60 -34.31 16.56 29.58
CA ALA A 60 -34.29 17.60 30.61
C ALA A 60 -33.79 17.08 31.96
N MET A 61 -34.12 15.84 32.33
CA MET A 61 -33.63 15.19 33.55
C MET A 61 -32.14 14.88 33.46
N ALA A 62 -31.64 14.43 32.29
CA ALA A 62 -30.22 14.24 32.04
C ALA A 62 -29.45 15.58 32.08
N ALA A 63 -30.02 16.64 31.52
CA ALA A 63 -29.44 17.98 31.57
C ALA A 63 -29.46 18.60 32.99
N ALA A 64 -30.48 18.30 33.80
CA ALA A 64 -30.55 18.70 35.20
C ALA A 64 -29.54 17.95 36.08
N LEU A 65 -29.28 16.67 35.79
CA LEU A 65 -28.26 15.87 36.48
C LEU A 65 -26.83 16.37 36.21
N GLN A 66 -26.59 16.98 35.03
CA GLN A 66 -25.33 17.63 34.69
C GLN A 66 -25.16 19.04 35.28
N ARG A 67 -26.22 19.59 35.89
CA ARG A 67 -26.23 20.94 36.49
C ARG A 67 -26.32 20.92 38.01
N LEU A 68 -26.27 19.75 38.65
CA LEU A 68 -26.09 19.70 40.09
C LEU A 68 -24.72 20.30 40.42
N PRO A 69 -24.64 21.40 41.19
CA PRO A 69 -23.37 21.93 41.64
C PRO A 69 -22.72 20.83 42.49
N GLU A 70 -21.53 20.42 42.09
CA GLU A 70 -20.69 19.49 42.82
C GLU A 70 -20.54 20.04 44.24
N ALA A 71 -21.19 19.38 45.21
CA ALA A 71 -21.08 19.78 46.60
C ALA A 71 -19.60 19.69 46.96
N ALA A 72 -19.01 20.81 47.36
CA ALA A 72 -17.64 20.88 47.82
C ALA A 72 -17.45 19.87 48.95
N VAL A 73 -16.86 18.73 48.62
CA VAL A 73 -16.43 17.75 49.60
C VAL A 73 -15.39 18.44 50.47
N PRO A 74 -15.54 18.48 51.81
CA PRO A 74 -14.48 18.99 52.66
C PRO A 74 -13.21 18.19 52.38
N GLN A 75 -12.13 18.89 52.02
CA GLN A 75 -10.79 18.32 51.89
C GLN A 75 -10.36 17.76 53.24
N GLU A 76 -10.64 16.47 53.44
CA GLU A 76 -9.89 15.68 54.41
C GLU A 76 -8.51 15.46 53.80
N ALA A 77 -7.48 15.95 54.50
CA ALA A 77 -6.10 15.88 54.04
C ALA A 77 -5.77 14.41 53.69
N PRO A 78 -5.34 14.12 52.45
CA PRO A 78 -4.94 12.77 52.12
C PRO A 78 -3.71 12.44 52.94
N ILE A 79 -3.83 11.44 53.81
CA ILE A 79 -2.68 10.64 54.21
C ILE A 79 -2.02 10.23 52.89
N ALA A 80 -0.75 10.59 52.72
CA ALA A 80 0.01 10.30 51.52
C ALA A 80 0.14 8.78 51.35
N ILE A 81 -0.83 8.17 50.68
CA ILE A 81 -0.63 6.90 50.02
C ILE A 81 0.15 7.26 48.77
N ALA A 82 1.46 7.03 48.82
CA ALA A 82 2.32 7.13 47.65
C ALA A 82 1.63 6.45 46.47
N PRO A 83 1.70 7.00 45.25
CA PRO A 83 1.14 6.32 44.09
C PRO A 83 1.80 4.94 44.04
N VAL A 84 1.00 3.88 44.17
CA VAL A 84 1.42 2.58 43.68
C VAL A 84 1.53 2.78 42.19
N VAL A 85 2.75 3.04 41.75
CA VAL A 85 3.13 2.98 40.34
C VAL A 85 2.84 1.55 39.94
N THR A 86 1.70 1.32 39.31
CA THR A 86 1.44 0.07 38.61
C THR A 86 2.48 0.00 37.52
N ALA A 87 3.58 -0.73 37.78
CA ALA A 87 4.67 -0.91 36.85
C ALA A 87 4.09 -1.40 35.52
N ALA A 88 4.39 -0.70 34.42
CA ALA A 88 4.09 -1.20 33.09
C ALA A 88 4.60 -2.65 33.00
N PRO A 89 3.84 -3.59 32.40
CA PRO A 89 4.27 -4.99 32.38
C PRO A 89 5.67 -5.05 31.78
N ALA A 90 6.63 -5.65 32.48
CA ALA A 90 8.02 -5.72 32.03
C ALA A 90 8.10 -6.57 30.75
N VAL A 91 8.95 -6.17 29.78
CA VAL A 91 9.26 -7.06 28.66
C VAL A 91 10.00 -8.26 29.24
N GLN A 92 9.67 -9.47 28.80
CA GLN A 92 10.39 -10.69 29.18
C GLN A 92 11.11 -11.25 27.97
N LEU A 93 12.41 -11.55 28.13
CA LEU A 93 13.16 -12.40 27.22
C LEU A 93 12.89 -13.85 27.61
N LEU A 94 12.07 -14.52 26.80
CA LEU A 94 11.52 -15.86 27.04
C LEU A 94 12.54 -16.94 26.69
N ASP A 95 13.25 -16.77 25.58
CA ASP A 95 14.21 -17.77 25.11
C ASP A 95 15.37 -17.17 24.32
N VAL A 96 16.49 -17.89 24.29
CA VAL A 96 17.69 -17.56 23.51
C VAL A 96 18.11 -18.81 22.76
N LEU A 97 17.97 -18.76 21.44
CA LEU A 97 18.14 -19.88 20.52
C LEU A 97 19.34 -19.62 19.61
N PRO A 98 20.51 -20.23 19.89
CA PRO A 98 21.64 -20.21 18.99
C PRO A 98 21.44 -21.24 17.86
N GLN A 99 21.60 -20.82 16.61
CA GLN A 99 21.54 -21.68 15.42
C GLN A 99 22.82 -21.51 14.58
N GLN A 100 23.33 -22.62 14.06
CA GLN A 100 24.49 -22.65 13.17
C GLN A 100 24.06 -23.21 11.81
N ASP A 101 24.26 -22.45 10.75
CA ASP A 101 23.94 -22.83 9.37
C ASP A 101 25.16 -22.59 8.47
N GLY A 102 26.02 -23.61 8.36
CA GLY A 102 27.23 -23.57 7.53
C GLY A 102 28.18 -22.42 7.89
N ALA A 103 28.23 -21.41 7.02
CA ALA A 103 29.08 -20.22 7.15
C ALA A 103 28.43 -19.06 7.94
N ARG A 104 27.26 -19.28 8.55
CA ARG A 104 26.52 -18.26 9.30
C ARG A 104 26.20 -18.75 10.71
N PHE A 105 26.37 -17.86 11.67
CA PHE A 105 25.86 -18.05 13.02
C PHE A 105 24.68 -17.11 13.25
N VAL A 106 23.60 -17.62 13.82
CA VAL A 106 22.38 -16.85 14.10
C VAL A 106 22.05 -17.00 15.58
N LEU A 107 21.93 -15.89 16.30
CA LEU A 107 21.43 -15.85 17.66
C LEU A 107 20.03 -15.23 17.67
N GLN A 108 19.03 -16.03 18.00
CA GLN A 108 17.64 -15.60 18.04
C GLN A 108 17.17 -15.39 19.48
N LEU A 109 16.57 -14.25 19.76
CA LEU A 109 16.07 -13.85 21.07
C LEU A 109 14.55 -13.72 21.00
N LEU A 110 13.82 -14.56 21.75
CA LEU A 110 12.37 -14.58 21.78
C LEU A 110 11.85 -13.71 22.91
N LEU A 111 11.14 -12.64 22.58
CA LEU A 111 10.58 -11.66 23.52
C LEU A 111 9.06 -11.74 23.55
N ASN A 112 8.46 -11.46 24.71
CA ASN A 112 7.00 -11.39 24.84
C ASN A 112 6.35 -10.23 24.07
N ARG A 113 7.12 -9.20 23.68
CA ARG A 113 6.69 -8.06 22.87
C ARG A 113 7.88 -7.38 22.21
N SER A 114 7.62 -6.52 21.23
CA SER A 114 8.67 -5.76 20.53
C SER A 114 9.35 -4.74 21.47
N ILE A 115 10.64 -4.48 21.24
CA ILE A 115 11.49 -3.63 22.08
C ILE A 115 12.39 -2.71 21.26
N SER A 116 12.88 -1.66 21.92
CA SER A 116 14.00 -0.86 21.45
C SER A 116 15.28 -1.28 22.18
N TYR A 117 16.42 -1.25 21.50
CA TYR A 117 17.72 -1.59 22.07
C TYR A 117 18.80 -0.63 21.57
N GLN A 118 19.90 -0.57 22.32
CA GLN A 118 21.11 0.17 21.93
C GLN A 118 22.17 -0.84 21.51
N ARG A 119 22.73 -0.68 20.31
CA ARG A 119 23.83 -1.49 19.79
C ARG A 119 25.13 -0.68 19.85
N THR A 120 26.22 -1.34 20.24
CA THR A 120 27.56 -0.75 20.30
C THR A 120 28.53 -1.75 19.68
N ASP A 121 29.23 -1.31 18.63
CA ASP A 121 30.15 -2.14 17.85
C ASP A 121 31.57 -1.61 18.06
N GLU A 122 32.42 -2.37 18.74
CA GLU A 122 33.79 -1.99 19.10
C GLU A 122 34.75 -3.15 18.85
N GLY A 123 35.65 -3.00 17.86
CA GLY A 123 36.86 -3.82 17.71
C GLY A 123 36.66 -5.34 17.81
N GLY A 124 35.69 -5.91 17.08
CA GLY A 124 35.39 -7.34 17.15
C GLY A 124 34.48 -7.75 18.32
N ALA A 125 33.91 -6.81 19.04
CA ALA A 125 32.86 -7.04 20.02
C ALA A 125 31.60 -6.22 19.70
N ILE A 126 30.44 -6.83 19.90
CA ILE A 126 29.13 -6.22 19.74
C ILE A 126 28.37 -6.36 21.05
N SER A 127 27.90 -5.25 21.59
CA SER A 127 27.02 -5.22 22.75
C SER A 127 25.66 -4.64 22.39
N LEU A 128 24.59 -5.39 22.68
CA LEU A 128 23.22 -4.90 22.67
C LEU A 128 22.74 -4.73 24.10
N ARG A 129 22.19 -3.56 24.41
CA ARG A 129 21.51 -3.24 25.67
C ARG A 129 20.02 -3.11 25.43
N LEU A 130 19.25 -3.98 26.08
CA LEU A 130 17.80 -4.05 25.99
C LEU A 130 17.19 -3.49 27.29
N PRO A 131 16.89 -2.18 27.36
CA PRO A 131 16.35 -1.54 28.57
C PRO A 131 14.93 -2.00 28.90
N GLY A 132 14.63 -2.18 30.19
CA GLY A 132 13.31 -2.61 30.68
C GLY A 132 12.94 -4.04 30.31
N VAL A 133 13.93 -4.85 29.94
CA VAL A 133 13.78 -6.29 29.67
C VAL A 133 14.26 -7.09 30.87
N THR A 134 13.47 -8.10 31.21
CA THR A 134 13.76 -9.08 32.25
C THR A 134 14.09 -10.42 31.61
N LEU A 135 15.25 -10.99 31.93
CA LEU A 135 15.67 -12.31 31.50
C LEU A 135 14.88 -13.36 32.28
N VAL A 136 14.18 -14.24 31.58
CA VAL A 136 13.52 -15.39 32.19
C VAL A 136 14.53 -16.55 32.27
N GLY A 137 14.98 -16.85 33.49
CA GLY A 137 15.98 -17.89 33.78
C GLY A 137 17.39 -17.36 34.00
N ASP A 138 18.37 -18.26 33.95
CA ASP A 138 19.78 -17.93 34.18
C ASP A 138 20.44 -17.28 32.95
N ALA A 139 21.57 -16.61 33.18
CA ALA A 139 22.41 -16.09 32.12
C ALA A 139 22.81 -17.20 31.13
N ARG A 140 22.70 -16.92 29.84
CA ARG A 140 23.07 -17.87 28.78
C ARG A 140 24.37 -17.43 28.12
N HIS A 141 25.21 -18.39 27.79
CA HIS A 141 26.42 -18.13 27.04
C HIS A 141 26.75 -19.32 26.14
N GLY A 142 27.58 -19.07 25.14
CA GLY A 142 28.09 -20.12 24.28
C GLY A 142 29.35 -19.69 23.55
N ARG A 143 30.05 -20.67 23.01
CA ARG A 143 31.16 -20.47 22.10
C ARG A 143 30.91 -21.30 20.85
N VAL A 144 31.24 -20.73 19.70
CA VAL A 144 31.15 -21.38 18.41
C VAL A 144 32.54 -21.38 17.79
N GLU A 145 32.98 -22.57 17.39
CA GLU A 145 34.25 -22.81 16.72
C GLU A 145 34.02 -23.59 15.42
N ASN A 146 34.19 -22.95 14.26
CA ASN A 146 34.01 -23.63 12.96
C ASN A 146 34.80 -22.94 11.82
N ASN A 147 35.65 -23.66 11.07
CA ASN A 147 36.42 -23.11 9.93
C ASN A 147 37.16 -21.77 10.21
N GLY A 148 37.78 -21.63 11.39
CA GLY A 148 38.46 -20.39 11.81
C GLY A 148 37.56 -19.32 12.45
N LEU A 149 36.25 -19.60 12.56
CA LEU A 149 35.28 -18.79 13.30
C LEU A 149 35.40 -19.07 14.79
N ASN A 150 35.97 -18.16 15.58
CA ASN A 150 35.87 -18.21 17.04
C ASN A 150 34.99 -17.05 17.51
N LEU A 151 33.76 -17.38 17.90
CA LEU A 151 32.77 -16.44 18.38
C LEU A 151 32.30 -16.89 19.77
N SER A 152 32.36 -15.99 20.75
CA SER A 152 31.73 -16.18 22.04
C SER A 152 30.54 -15.24 22.18
N TRP A 153 29.46 -15.71 22.79
CA TRP A 153 28.28 -14.90 23.05
C TRP A 153 27.80 -15.09 24.49
N ARG A 154 27.20 -14.06 25.05
CA ARG A 154 26.61 -14.05 26.39
C ARG A 154 25.35 -13.19 26.40
N VAL A 155 24.34 -13.63 27.14
CA VAL A 155 23.10 -12.92 27.43
C VAL A 155 22.88 -12.97 28.92
N GLU A 156 22.89 -11.82 29.59
CA GLU A 156 22.77 -11.73 31.04
C GLU A 156 21.92 -10.54 31.49
N GLN A 157 21.31 -10.67 32.68
CA GLN A 157 20.59 -9.56 33.31
C GLN A 157 21.60 -8.59 33.94
N GLN A 158 21.55 -7.32 33.55
CA GLN A 158 22.40 -6.26 34.06
C GLN A 158 21.54 -5.12 34.61
N GLY A 159 21.16 -5.19 35.89
CA GLY A 159 20.24 -4.22 36.48
C GLY A 159 18.85 -4.31 35.84
N ASP A 160 18.32 -3.18 35.36
CA ASP A 160 17.00 -3.10 34.69
C ASP A 160 17.07 -3.28 33.16
N GLN A 161 18.11 -3.96 32.67
CA GLN A 161 18.27 -4.25 31.24
C GLN A 161 18.88 -5.62 31.04
N VAL A 162 18.62 -6.22 29.88
CA VAL A 162 19.37 -7.40 29.41
C VAL A 162 20.52 -6.93 28.53
N GLN A 163 21.72 -7.42 28.82
CA GLN A 163 22.89 -7.20 27.98
C GLN A 163 23.18 -8.46 27.16
N VAL A 164 23.29 -8.29 25.85
CA VAL A 164 23.74 -9.31 24.90
C VAL A 164 25.12 -8.89 24.41
N LEU A 165 26.10 -9.77 24.50
CA LEU A 165 27.49 -9.51 24.13
C LEU A 165 27.95 -10.61 23.19
N LEU A 166 28.46 -10.23 22.02
CA LEU A 166 29.08 -11.12 21.04
C LEU A 166 30.53 -10.67 20.84
N ILE A 167 31.49 -11.58 20.93
CA ILE A 167 32.93 -11.29 20.79
C ILE A 167 33.53 -12.28 19.81
N GLY A 168 34.07 -11.77 18.71
CA GLY A 168 34.80 -12.52 17.70
C GLY A 168 36.28 -12.13 17.68
N MET A 169 37.12 -13.02 17.13
CA MET A 169 38.57 -12.80 17.06
C MET A 169 39.03 -11.85 15.92
N THR A 170 38.13 -11.37 15.07
CA THR A 170 38.45 -10.49 13.93
C THR A 170 38.22 -9.02 14.29
N ASP A 171 39.02 -8.11 13.72
CA ASP A 171 38.92 -6.66 13.98
C ASP A 171 37.54 -6.06 13.64
N ARG A 172 36.74 -6.74 12.81
CA ARG A 172 35.33 -6.42 12.53
C ARG A 172 34.50 -7.70 12.41
N LEU A 173 33.33 -7.74 13.03
CA LEU A 173 32.28 -8.74 12.74
C LEU A 173 31.22 -8.10 11.85
N ASP A 174 30.89 -8.74 10.74
CA ASP A 174 29.71 -8.38 9.93
C ASP A 174 28.46 -9.01 10.57
N ILE A 175 27.74 -8.19 11.34
CA ILE A 175 26.53 -8.62 12.07
C ILE A 175 25.32 -7.82 11.59
N ARG A 176 24.30 -8.53 11.16
CA ARG A 176 22.99 -8.00 10.78
C ARG A 176 21.96 -8.33 11.85
N ASP A 177 21.29 -7.31 12.34
CA ASP A 177 20.21 -7.41 13.32
C ASP A 177 18.85 -7.12 12.67
N ARG A 178 17.83 -7.91 13.01
CA ARG A 178 16.44 -7.65 12.60
C ARG A 178 15.46 -8.08 13.70
N ILE A 179 14.37 -7.33 13.87
CA ILE A 179 13.26 -7.72 14.74
C ILE A 179 12.06 -8.11 13.88
N GLU A 180 11.52 -9.31 14.09
CA GLU A 180 10.34 -9.82 13.41
C GLU A 180 9.19 -10.09 14.38
N PRO A 181 7.93 -9.75 14.02
CA PRO A 181 6.75 -10.14 14.80
C PRO A 181 6.42 -11.62 14.54
N ALA A 182 6.25 -12.39 15.62
CA ALA A 182 5.95 -13.82 15.57
C ALA A 182 4.77 -14.17 16.49
N GLY A 183 3.54 -14.13 15.97
CA GLY A 183 2.36 -14.66 16.66
C GLY A 183 2.07 -14.05 18.04
N GLY A 184 2.29 -12.74 18.21
CA GLY A 184 2.15 -12.04 19.50
C GLY A 184 3.45 -11.88 20.29
N HIS A 185 4.53 -12.52 19.84
CA HIS A 185 5.89 -12.35 20.34
C HIS A 185 6.72 -11.49 19.37
N ALA A 186 7.88 -11.02 19.83
CA ALA A 186 8.89 -10.43 18.96
C ALA A 186 10.15 -11.29 18.97
N GLN A 187 10.77 -11.47 17.81
CA GLN A 187 12.01 -12.22 17.66
C GLN A 187 13.10 -11.28 17.18
N LEU A 188 14.13 -11.09 17.99
CA LEU A 188 15.35 -10.38 17.59
C LEU A 188 16.35 -11.40 17.05
N TRP A 189 16.73 -11.24 15.79
CA TRP A 189 17.69 -12.08 15.09
C TRP A 189 19.02 -11.34 14.99
N LEU A 190 20.11 -12.00 15.38
CA LEU A 190 21.48 -11.51 15.22
C LEU A 190 22.24 -12.49 14.32
N GLU A 191 22.40 -12.11 13.05
CA GLU A 191 23.09 -12.93 12.05
C GLU A 191 24.53 -12.46 11.88
N VAL A 192 25.48 -13.35 12.13
CA VAL A 192 26.92 -13.13 11.97
C VAL A 192 27.37 -13.83 10.70
N ARG A 193 27.85 -13.05 9.71
CA ARG A 193 28.48 -13.56 8.50
C ARG A 193 29.99 -13.52 8.70
N MET A 194 30.68 -14.64 8.49
CA MET A 194 32.15 -14.64 8.53
C MET A 194 32.71 -15.29 7.29
N GLY A 195 33.57 -14.55 6.61
CA GLY A 195 34.07 -14.87 5.29
C GLY A 195 34.38 -13.59 4.54
N GLY A 196 35.40 -12.87 5.01
CA GLY A 196 36.13 -11.94 4.16
C GLY A 196 37.05 -12.76 3.27
N ALA A 197 36.50 -13.37 2.22
CA ALA A 197 37.21 -13.16 0.96
C ALA A 197 37.05 -11.66 0.73
N SER A 198 38.18 -10.94 0.63
CA SER A 198 38.21 -9.68 -0.12
C SER A 198 37.22 -9.78 -1.26
N GLU A 199 36.54 -8.68 -1.58
CA GLU A 199 36.10 -8.47 -2.94
C GLU A 199 37.18 -9.05 -3.86
N THR A 200 36.90 -10.21 -4.46
CA THR A 200 37.44 -10.49 -5.76
C THR A 200 36.88 -9.33 -6.54
N GLU A 201 37.69 -8.29 -6.66
CA GLU A 201 37.80 -7.49 -7.87
C GLU A 201 37.24 -8.37 -8.97
N PRO A 202 36.07 -8.02 -9.55
CA PRO A 202 35.39 -8.92 -10.46
C PRO A 202 36.46 -9.36 -11.43
N GLU A 203 36.76 -10.66 -11.39
CA GLU A 203 37.75 -11.28 -12.25
C GLU A 203 37.43 -10.69 -13.61
N LEU A 204 38.35 -9.85 -14.09
CA LEU A 204 38.26 -9.25 -15.39
C LEU A 204 37.94 -10.43 -16.28
N ILE A 205 36.70 -10.46 -16.77
CA ILE A 205 36.37 -11.30 -17.89
C ILE A 205 37.42 -10.87 -18.90
N GLU A 206 38.40 -11.73 -19.16
CA GLU A 206 39.23 -11.62 -20.33
C GLU A 206 38.25 -11.69 -21.49
N LEU A 207 37.78 -10.52 -21.90
CA LEU A 207 37.12 -10.34 -23.15
C LEU A 207 38.10 -10.91 -24.19
N PRO A 208 37.65 -11.80 -25.08
CA PRO A 208 38.50 -12.26 -26.16
C PRO A 208 39.09 -11.03 -26.86
N VAL A 209 40.41 -11.06 -27.05
CA VAL A 209 41.17 -10.02 -27.75
C VAL A 209 40.40 -9.62 -29.01
N ALA A 210 40.07 -8.33 -29.10
CA ALA A 210 39.45 -7.76 -30.28
C ALA A 210 40.32 -8.04 -31.50
N GLU A 211 39.69 -8.58 -32.55
CA GLU A 211 40.30 -8.66 -33.87
C GLU A 211 40.85 -7.28 -34.28
N PRO A 212 42.02 -7.23 -34.96
CA PRO A 212 42.62 -5.95 -35.34
C PRO A 212 41.65 -5.12 -36.18
N ALA A 213 41.64 -3.82 -35.86
CA ALA A 213 40.83 -2.78 -36.45
C ALA A 213 40.75 -2.92 -37.98
N LEU A 214 39.52 -2.90 -38.48
CA LEU A 214 39.26 -2.57 -39.88
C LEU A 214 39.78 -1.14 -40.12
N ASP A 215 40.52 -1.03 -41.22
CA ASP A 215 41.14 0.19 -41.74
C ASP A 215 40.10 1.33 -41.81
N GLU A 216 40.32 2.39 -41.03
CA GLU A 216 39.44 3.57 -40.89
C GLU A 216 39.28 4.36 -42.21
N SER A 217 40.04 3.95 -43.23
CA SER A 217 40.06 4.49 -44.59
C SER A 217 38.91 4.03 -45.49
N SER A 218 37.99 3.19 -45.02
CA SER A 218 36.83 2.70 -45.81
C SER A 218 35.45 3.23 -45.38
N LEU A 219 35.38 4.24 -44.50
CA LEU A 219 34.09 4.77 -44.04
C LEU A 219 33.52 5.82 -45.03
N PRO A 220 32.22 5.77 -45.39
CA PRO A 220 31.63 6.71 -46.34
C PRO A 220 31.51 8.15 -45.79
N ASP A 221 31.75 9.15 -46.65
CA ASP A 221 31.84 10.60 -46.36
C ASP A 221 30.66 11.27 -45.61
N TRP A 222 29.53 10.58 -45.43
CA TRP A 222 28.40 11.14 -44.68
C TRP A 222 28.59 11.01 -43.15
N VAL A 223 29.55 10.20 -42.68
CA VAL A 223 29.85 9.99 -41.26
C VAL A 223 30.77 11.08 -40.68
N THR A 224 31.54 11.80 -41.51
CA THR A 224 32.49 12.84 -41.08
C THR A 224 32.01 14.27 -41.32
N ARG A 225 30.76 14.49 -41.74
CA ARG A 225 30.25 15.84 -42.02
C ARG A 225 29.90 16.59 -40.73
N THR A 226 30.80 17.44 -40.25
CA THR A 226 30.52 18.46 -39.24
C THR A 226 29.63 19.56 -39.82
N ALA A 227 28.51 19.86 -39.16
CA ALA A 227 27.62 20.95 -39.52
C ALA A 227 28.32 22.32 -39.36
N SER A 228 28.21 23.16 -40.38
CA SER A 228 28.80 24.51 -40.41
C SER A 228 27.97 25.47 -39.57
N ALA A 229 28.64 26.17 -38.65
CA ALA A 229 28.08 27.25 -37.86
C ALA A 229 28.28 28.57 -38.62
N ASP A 230 27.23 29.06 -39.25
CA ASP A 230 27.12 30.47 -39.59
C ASP A 230 25.65 30.90 -39.55
N GLN A 231 25.42 32.11 -39.04
CA GLN A 231 24.14 32.78 -38.79
C GLN A 231 23.36 32.41 -37.51
N ALA A 232 23.64 33.13 -36.43
CA ALA A 232 22.69 34.15 -35.94
C ALA A 232 23.39 35.08 -34.94
N ALA A 233 23.26 36.38 -35.19
CA ALA A 233 23.96 37.46 -34.52
C ALA A 233 23.23 38.05 -33.31
N SER A 234 24.01 38.82 -32.55
CA SER A 234 23.66 39.89 -31.60
C SER A 234 23.24 39.50 -30.18
N VAL A 235 24.04 39.93 -29.19
CA VAL A 235 23.75 41.13 -28.35
C VAL A 235 24.87 41.33 -27.29
N ILE A 236 25.55 42.48 -27.41
CA ILE A 236 26.04 43.42 -26.37
C ILE A 236 27.08 42.95 -25.32
N ALA A 237 28.26 43.58 -25.38
CA ALA A 237 29.26 43.68 -24.30
C ALA A 237 28.85 44.74 -23.24
N PRO A 238 29.35 44.69 -21.99
CA PRO A 238 30.57 45.45 -21.73
C PRO A 238 31.51 44.93 -20.60
N ASP A 239 32.70 45.53 -20.64
CA ASP A 239 33.63 45.86 -19.55
C ASP A 239 34.60 44.82 -18.97
N ALA A 240 35.83 44.94 -19.47
CA ALA A 240 37.07 44.53 -18.83
C ALA A 240 37.35 45.35 -17.56
N ARG A 241 37.73 44.66 -16.49
CA ARG A 241 38.51 45.20 -15.37
C ARG A 241 39.84 44.44 -15.25
N PRO A 242 40.93 45.10 -14.84
CA PRO A 242 42.27 44.54 -14.95
C PRO A 242 42.58 43.56 -13.82
N VAL A 243 43.40 42.56 -14.18
CA VAL A 243 43.94 41.52 -13.30
C VAL A 243 44.82 42.16 -12.22
N ALA A 244 44.46 41.94 -10.95
CA ALA A 244 45.29 42.27 -9.81
C ALA A 244 46.20 41.07 -9.44
N LYS A 245 47.45 41.43 -9.23
CA LYS A 245 48.65 40.65 -8.88
C LYS A 245 48.45 39.71 -7.69
N ALA A 246 48.91 38.47 -7.85
CA ALA A 246 48.97 37.46 -6.80
C ALA A 246 49.95 37.85 -5.67
N ALA A 247 49.55 37.56 -4.43
CA ALA A 247 50.38 37.54 -3.23
C ALA A 247 50.12 36.20 -2.49
N PRO A 248 51.09 35.67 -1.73
CA PRO A 248 51.38 34.24 -1.63
C PRO A 248 50.49 33.46 -0.65
N ALA A 249 50.36 32.17 -0.95
CA ALA A 249 49.67 31.15 -0.18
C ALA A 249 50.19 31.06 1.27
N GLN A 250 49.27 31.17 2.23
CA GLN A 250 49.48 30.72 3.58
C GLN A 250 49.27 29.20 3.62
N LEU A 251 50.29 28.50 4.14
CA LEU A 251 50.29 27.06 4.38
C LEU A 251 49.06 26.66 5.21
N ALA A 252 48.26 25.76 4.67
CA ALA A 252 47.28 25.00 5.43
C ALA A 252 48.05 24.14 6.45
N THR A 253 47.83 24.40 7.73
CA THR A 253 48.19 23.48 8.81
C THR A 253 47.32 22.23 8.71
N PRO A 254 47.87 21.02 8.95
CA PRO A 254 47.13 19.78 8.86
C PRO A 254 46.01 19.76 9.92
N GLN A 255 44.76 19.74 9.47
CA GLN A 255 43.64 19.50 10.35
C GLN A 255 43.70 18.06 10.87
N VAL A 256 43.91 17.97 12.18
CA VAL A 256 43.84 16.77 13.00
C VAL A 256 42.54 16.01 12.71
N SER A 257 42.67 14.73 12.34
CA SER A 257 41.56 13.80 12.17
C SER A 257 40.69 13.78 13.44
N PRO A 258 39.35 13.93 13.34
CA PRO A 258 38.51 13.69 14.49
C PRO A 258 38.54 12.20 14.85
N LYS A 259 38.71 11.92 16.14
CA LYS A 259 38.63 10.61 16.79
C LYS A 259 37.42 9.80 16.29
N PRO A 260 37.49 8.45 16.27
CA PRO A 260 36.37 7.60 15.90
C PRO A 260 35.15 7.96 16.77
N THR A 261 34.16 8.58 16.13
CA THR A 261 32.90 8.91 16.77
C THR A 261 32.10 7.63 16.87
N VAL A 262 31.82 7.20 18.10
CA VAL A 262 30.85 6.14 18.39
C VAL A 262 29.52 6.55 17.74
N GLN A 263 29.13 5.87 16.67
CA GLN A 263 27.77 5.98 16.14
C GLN A 263 26.83 5.24 17.08
N ILE A 264 26.28 5.93 18.07
CA ILE A 264 25.17 5.41 18.87
C ILE A 264 23.93 5.45 17.98
N GLY A 265 23.74 4.40 17.18
CA GLY A 265 22.50 4.15 16.48
C GLY A 265 21.41 3.86 17.51
N SER A 266 20.55 4.84 17.80
CA SER A 266 19.27 4.54 18.42
C SER A 266 18.41 3.91 17.32
N HIS A 267 18.17 2.59 17.39
CA HIS A 267 17.26 1.91 16.47
C HIS A 267 15.83 2.36 16.79
N ARG A 268 15.46 3.53 16.27
CA ARG A 268 14.08 4.03 16.28
C ARG A 268 13.25 3.02 15.51
N PRO A 269 12.10 2.53 16.04
CA PRO A 269 11.28 1.58 15.31
C PRO A 269 11.01 2.14 13.91
N ASP A 270 11.31 1.35 12.88
CA ASP A 270 11.13 1.74 11.48
C ASP A 270 9.74 2.38 11.34
N ALA A 271 9.71 3.69 11.05
CA ALA A 271 8.45 4.41 10.99
C ALA A 271 7.55 3.83 9.90
N LEU A 272 8.13 3.15 8.90
CA LEU A 272 7.39 2.42 7.89
C LEU A 272 6.75 1.16 8.48
N ALA A 273 7.45 0.44 9.36
CA ALA A 273 6.88 -0.68 10.11
C ALA A 273 5.72 -0.22 11.02
N GLN A 274 5.85 0.92 11.70
CA GLN A 274 4.75 1.50 12.49
C GLN A 274 3.55 1.87 11.63
N ALA A 275 3.78 2.45 10.44
CA ALA A 275 2.71 2.75 9.50
C ALA A 275 2.01 1.48 8.99
N ARG A 276 2.77 0.41 8.72
CA ARG A 276 2.25 -0.89 8.31
C ARG A 276 1.44 -1.57 9.43
N ASP A 277 1.90 -1.47 10.67
CA ASP A 277 1.15 -1.96 11.84
C ASP A 277 -0.17 -1.18 12.02
N ALA A 278 -0.13 0.16 11.90
CA ALA A 278 -1.33 0.98 11.90
C ALA A 278 -2.32 0.60 10.78
N LEU A 279 -1.82 0.25 9.58
CA LEU A 279 -2.63 -0.28 8.48
C LEU A 279 -3.28 -1.62 8.82
N GLN A 280 -2.53 -2.55 9.42
CA GLN A 280 -3.07 -3.84 9.85
C GLN A 280 -4.18 -3.68 10.89
N GLN A 281 -4.05 -2.68 11.76
CA GLN A 281 -5.06 -2.31 12.75
C GLN A 281 -6.20 -1.46 12.15
N GLN A 282 -6.22 -1.24 10.84
CA GLN A 282 -7.18 -0.36 10.13
C GLN A 282 -7.21 1.09 10.66
N ASN A 283 -6.15 1.50 11.37
CA ASN A 283 -5.97 2.86 11.83
C ASN A 283 -5.37 3.73 10.72
N TYR A 284 -6.20 3.98 9.70
CA TYR A 284 -5.81 4.76 8.53
C TYR A 284 -5.31 6.18 8.86
N PRO A 285 -5.92 6.95 9.77
CA PRO A 285 -5.43 8.28 10.11
C PRO A 285 -3.98 8.27 10.61
N ARG A 286 -3.65 7.33 11.50
CA ARG A 286 -2.29 7.21 12.03
C ARG A 286 -1.29 6.75 10.97
N ALA A 287 -1.69 5.80 10.13
CA ALA A 287 -0.86 5.34 9.02
C ALA A 287 -0.55 6.47 8.04
N ILE A 288 -1.55 7.29 7.68
CA ILE A 288 -1.39 8.43 6.78
C ILE A 288 -0.40 9.44 7.38
N GLU A 289 -0.56 9.81 8.65
CA GLU A 289 0.34 10.76 9.34
C GLU A 289 1.80 10.28 9.30
N LEU A 290 2.04 9.01 9.66
CA LEU A 290 3.37 8.42 9.66
C LEU A 290 3.99 8.38 8.25
N LEU A 291 3.20 7.99 7.24
CA LEU A 291 3.66 7.90 5.85
C LEU A 291 3.90 9.26 5.22
N GLN A 292 3.10 10.27 5.56
CA GLN A 292 3.32 11.66 5.14
C GLN A 292 4.62 12.20 5.73
N ALA A 293 4.88 11.96 7.02
CA ALA A 293 6.13 12.37 7.67
C ALA A 293 7.34 11.67 7.02
N LEU A 294 7.22 10.38 6.70
CA LEU A 294 8.25 9.63 5.99
C LEU A 294 8.50 10.16 4.57
N HIS A 295 7.43 10.42 3.81
CA HIS A 295 7.54 10.98 2.48
C HIS A 295 8.18 12.37 2.50
N ALA A 296 7.85 13.21 3.49
CA ALA A 296 8.47 14.52 3.68
C ALA A 296 9.96 14.43 4.03
N ALA A 297 10.35 13.44 4.85
CA ALA A 297 11.75 13.21 5.24
C ALA A 297 12.59 12.59 4.10
N GLN A 298 11.96 11.77 3.25
CA GLN A 298 12.63 11.06 2.15
C GLN A 298 11.85 11.20 0.83
N PRO A 299 11.85 12.38 0.18
CA PRO A 299 11.04 12.62 -1.01
C PRO A 299 11.42 11.73 -2.19
N GLU A 300 12.68 11.30 -2.26
CA GLU A 300 13.23 10.46 -3.34
C GLU A 300 12.88 8.98 -3.18
N ASN A 301 12.56 8.52 -1.96
CA ASN A 301 12.22 7.12 -1.71
C ASN A 301 10.79 6.80 -2.21
N PRO A 302 10.62 5.85 -3.15
CA PRO A 302 9.29 5.51 -3.67
C PRO A 302 8.44 4.71 -2.68
N GLU A 303 9.04 3.99 -1.72
CA GLU A 303 8.32 3.13 -0.77
C GLU A 303 7.25 3.89 0.03
N PRO A 304 7.58 4.97 0.78
CA PRO A 304 6.56 5.73 1.52
C PRO A 304 5.46 6.28 0.63
N THR A 305 5.81 6.69 -0.60
CA THR A 305 4.86 7.23 -1.58
C THR A 305 3.83 6.17 -1.99
N ARG A 306 4.30 4.95 -2.30
CA ARG A 306 3.43 3.82 -2.67
C ARG A 306 2.58 3.36 -1.51
N TRP A 307 3.14 3.29 -0.30
CA TRP A 307 2.38 2.94 0.91
C TRP A 307 1.32 3.98 1.24
N LEU A 308 1.63 5.27 1.10
CA LEU A 308 0.67 6.34 1.33
C LEU A 308 -0.49 6.26 0.33
N ALA A 309 -0.20 6.04 -0.95
CA ALA A 309 -1.24 5.85 -1.97
C ALA A 309 -2.14 4.63 -1.69
N ARG A 310 -1.57 3.49 -1.30
CA ARG A 310 -2.34 2.30 -0.85
C ARG A 310 -3.22 2.61 0.35
N THR A 311 -2.69 3.38 1.30
CA THR A 311 -3.39 3.76 2.53
C THR A 311 -4.60 4.63 2.21
N TYR A 312 -4.46 5.62 1.33
CA TYR A 312 -5.59 6.45 0.91
C TYR A 312 -6.68 5.62 0.21
N LEU A 313 -6.31 4.68 -0.66
CA LEU A 313 -7.27 3.76 -1.29
C LEU A 313 -8.00 2.90 -0.26
N ALA A 314 -7.28 2.31 0.70
CA ALA A 314 -7.86 1.49 1.75
C ALA A 314 -8.77 2.29 2.69
N ALA A 315 -8.43 3.55 2.95
CA ALA A 315 -9.21 4.48 3.75
C ALA A 315 -10.42 5.08 3.02
N GLY A 316 -10.57 4.83 1.70
CA GLY A 316 -11.60 5.46 0.87
C GLY A 316 -11.38 6.97 0.64
N GLN A 317 -10.18 7.49 0.93
CA GLN A 317 -9.83 8.89 0.73
C GLN A 317 -9.41 9.15 -0.72
N ILE A 318 -10.37 9.01 -1.63
CA ILE A 318 -10.12 9.08 -3.08
C ILE A 318 -9.78 10.50 -3.53
N GLU A 319 -10.49 11.50 -3.03
CA GLU A 319 -10.23 12.91 -3.37
C GLU A 319 -8.80 13.36 -3.00
N PRO A 320 -8.31 13.16 -1.76
CA PRO A 320 -6.91 13.45 -1.42
C PRO A 320 -5.89 12.69 -2.29
N LEU A 321 -6.17 11.41 -2.59
CA LEU A 321 -5.32 10.60 -3.44
C LEU A 321 -5.18 11.19 -4.85
N LEU A 322 -6.31 11.51 -5.49
CA LEU A 322 -6.35 12.03 -6.85
C LEU A 322 -5.75 13.44 -6.95
N ALA A 323 -5.80 14.24 -5.89
CA ALA A 323 -5.14 15.53 -5.84
C ALA A 323 -3.61 15.42 -5.71
N TRP A 324 -3.11 14.46 -4.92
CA TRP A 324 -1.69 14.38 -4.56
C TRP A 324 -0.86 13.46 -5.46
N LEU A 325 -1.38 12.29 -5.84
CA LEU A 325 -0.63 11.24 -6.53
C LEU A 325 -0.14 11.61 -7.95
N PRO A 326 -0.89 12.39 -8.78
CA PRO A 326 -0.41 12.77 -10.11
C PRO A 326 0.94 13.50 -10.09
N ALA A 327 1.17 14.39 -9.12
CA ALA A 327 2.44 15.10 -8.96
C ALA A 327 3.59 14.14 -8.63
N GLN A 328 3.32 13.07 -7.88
CA GLN A 328 4.32 12.05 -7.56
C GLN A 328 4.66 11.18 -8.77
N LEU A 329 3.65 10.84 -9.58
CA LEU A 329 3.83 10.07 -10.80
C LEU A 329 4.56 10.88 -11.88
N GLN A 330 4.38 12.20 -11.95
CA GLN A 330 5.15 13.06 -12.86
C GLN A 330 6.65 13.04 -12.56
N ARG A 331 7.03 12.96 -11.27
CA ARG A 331 8.44 12.82 -10.85
C ARG A 331 8.99 11.42 -11.12
N ARG A 332 8.12 10.40 -11.18
CA ARG A 332 8.49 9.00 -11.41
C ARG A 332 7.64 8.41 -12.55
N PRO A 333 7.85 8.85 -13.80
CA PRO A 333 6.98 8.51 -14.91
C PRO A 333 6.99 7.02 -15.28
N PHE A 334 7.94 6.22 -14.78
CA PHE A 334 8.04 4.78 -15.02
C PHE A 334 7.66 3.91 -13.83
N ASP A 335 7.13 4.49 -12.74
CA ASP A 335 6.64 3.72 -11.59
C ASP A 335 5.26 3.11 -11.88
N ALA A 336 5.28 1.85 -12.36
CA ALA A 336 4.07 1.12 -12.75
C ALA A 336 3.10 0.89 -11.58
N GLU A 337 3.63 0.80 -10.35
CA GLU A 337 2.84 0.61 -9.15
C GLU A 337 2.07 1.88 -8.79
N LEU A 338 2.74 3.05 -8.75
CA LEU A 338 2.06 4.33 -8.54
C LEU A 338 1.00 4.59 -9.61
N ARG A 339 1.29 4.21 -10.86
CA ARG A 339 0.33 4.29 -11.97
C ARG A 339 -0.90 3.40 -11.75
N THR A 340 -0.68 2.16 -11.31
CA THR A 340 -1.76 1.22 -10.96
C THR A 340 -2.62 1.75 -9.80
N LEU A 341 -1.99 2.34 -8.79
CA LEU A 341 -2.68 2.94 -7.65
C LEU A 341 -3.51 4.16 -8.06
N LEU A 342 -3.00 5.00 -8.97
CA LEU A 342 -3.75 6.14 -9.52
C LEU A 342 -4.97 5.67 -10.31
N ALA A 343 -4.78 4.69 -11.20
CA ALA A 343 -5.87 4.11 -11.98
C ALA A 343 -6.96 3.48 -11.09
N ARG A 344 -6.58 2.82 -9.99
CA ARG A 344 -7.53 2.30 -9.00
C ARG A 344 -8.30 3.40 -8.29
N GLY A 345 -7.64 4.51 -7.94
CA GLY A 345 -8.30 5.69 -7.37
C GLY A 345 -9.33 6.27 -8.33
N GLN A 346 -8.96 6.42 -9.60
CA GLN A 346 -9.87 6.90 -10.66
C GLN A 346 -11.04 5.93 -10.89
N LEU A 347 -10.82 4.61 -10.78
CA LEU A 347 -11.89 3.62 -10.83
C LEU A 347 -12.86 3.75 -9.65
N GLN A 348 -12.35 3.99 -8.45
CA GLN A 348 -13.18 4.19 -7.24
C GLN A 348 -13.95 5.52 -7.27
N SER A 349 -13.44 6.56 -7.95
CA SER A 349 -14.21 7.79 -8.20
C SER A 349 -15.20 7.66 -9.36
N GLY A 350 -15.15 6.57 -10.13
CA GLY A 350 -16.03 6.29 -11.26
C GLY A 350 -15.50 6.75 -12.62
N ASP A 351 -14.32 7.37 -12.68
CA ASP A 351 -13.68 7.83 -13.91
C ASP A 351 -12.87 6.72 -14.59
N LYS A 352 -13.60 5.79 -15.22
CA LYS A 352 -13.02 4.64 -15.93
C LYS A 352 -12.17 5.05 -17.13
N LEU A 353 -12.52 6.15 -17.80
CA LEU A 353 -11.79 6.64 -18.98
C LEU A 353 -10.44 7.24 -18.58
N ALA A 354 -10.39 8.04 -17.51
CA ALA A 354 -9.13 8.52 -16.97
C ALA A 354 -8.24 7.38 -16.47
N ALA A 355 -8.83 6.37 -15.80
CA ALA A 355 -8.08 5.18 -15.40
C ALA A 355 -7.45 4.46 -16.60
N LEU A 356 -8.16 4.35 -17.73
CA LEU A 356 -7.65 3.71 -18.93
C LEU A 356 -6.52 4.51 -19.56
N ALA A 357 -6.70 5.82 -19.68
CA ALA A 357 -5.67 6.72 -20.18
C ALA A 357 -4.40 6.65 -19.33
N THR A 358 -4.55 6.62 -18.00
CA THR A 358 -3.44 6.50 -17.04
C THR A 358 -2.65 5.21 -17.24
N LEU A 359 -3.32 4.07 -17.40
CA LEU A 359 -2.66 2.77 -17.59
C LEU A 359 -2.04 2.60 -18.99
N LYS A 360 -2.51 3.33 -20.01
CA LYS A 360 -1.90 3.29 -21.35
C LYS A 360 -0.57 4.05 -21.44
N GLN A 361 -0.31 4.97 -20.50
CA GLN A 361 0.92 5.77 -20.49
C GLN A 361 2.06 5.00 -19.81
N ASN A 362 3.25 4.98 -20.43
CA ASN A 362 4.47 4.37 -19.88
C ASN A 362 4.22 2.99 -19.24
N ALA A 363 3.51 2.13 -19.97
CA ALA A 363 3.25 0.76 -19.52
C ALA A 363 4.58 -0.01 -19.39
N PRO A 364 4.74 -0.86 -18.35
CA PRO A 364 5.90 -1.74 -18.24
C PRO A 364 5.88 -2.82 -19.33
N SER A 365 6.94 -3.62 -19.41
CA SER A 365 6.90 -4.85 -20.21
C SER A 365 5.87 -5.83 -19.63
N LEU A 366 5.15 -6.54 -20.50
CA LEU A 366 4.19 -7.56 -20.07
C LEU A 366 4.85 -8.70 -19.28
N ALA A 367 6.12 -9.00 -19.58
CA ALA A 367 6.88 -10.01 -18.85
C ALA A 367 7.17 -9.59 -17.40
N ASP A 368 7.36 -8.29 -17.16
CA ASP A 368 7.72 -7.76 -15.84
C ASP A 368 6.50 -7.66 -14.92
N ASP A 369 5.36 -7.23 -15.45
CA ASP A 369 4.12 -7.08 -14.68
C ASP A 369 2.87 -7.53 -15.45
N PRO A 370 2.58 -8.84 -15.49
CA PRO A 370 1.33 -9.35 -16.08
C PRO A 370 0.07 -8.83 -15.38
N SER A 371 0.16 -8.47 -14.09
CA SER A 371 -0.98 -8.02 -13.30
C SER A 371 -1.46 -6.62 -13.73
N TYR A 372 -0.51 -5.76 -14.13
CA TYR A 372 -0.77 -4.47 -14.75
C TYR A 372 -1.62 -4.62 -16.01
N PHE A 373 -1.23 -5.53 -16.90
CA PHE A 373 -1.95 -5.80 -18.15
C PHE A 373 -3.30 -6.46 -17.90
N ALA A 374 -3.44 -7.30 -16.87
CA ALA A 374 -4.73 -7.86 -16.49
C ALA A 374 -5.72 -6.77 -16.04
N LEU A 375 -5.25 -5.76 -15.29
CA LEU A 375 -6.05 -4.60 -14.93
C LEU A 375 -6.39 -3.74 -16.16
N LEU A 376 -5.42 -3.48 -17.04
CA LEU A 376 -5.65 -2.76 -18.29
C LEU A 376 -6.73 -3.43 -19.15
N ALA A 377 -6.62 -4.75 -19.36
CA ALA A 377 -7.57 -5.51 -20.16
C ALA A 377 -8.97 -5.53 -19.53
N ALA A 378 -9.08 -5.70 -18.21
CA ALA A 378 -10.35 -5.63 -17.49
C ALA A 378 -10.98 -4.23 -17.60
N LEU A 379 -10.16 -3.18 -17.52
CA LEU A 379 -10.64 -1.81 -17.68
C LEU A 379 -11.11 -1.51 -19.10
N GLN A 380 -10.42 -2.03 -20.10
CA GLN A 380 -10.88 -1.99 -21.50
C GLN A 380 -12.26 -2.62 -21.66
N GLN A 381 -12.53 -3.76 -21.02
CA GLN A 381 -13.88 -4.36 -21.02
C GLN A 381 -14.91 -3.42 -20.39
N GLN A 382 -14.58 -2.80 -19.25
CA GLN A 382 -15.52 -1.93 -18.54
C GLN A 382 -15.90 -0.67 -19.31
N VAL A 383 -15.05 -0.20 -20.22
CA VAL A 383 -15.33 0.95 -21.09
C VAL A 383 -15.83 0.56 -22.48
N GLY A 384 -15.96 -0.75 -22.76
CA GLY A 384 -16.42 -1.28 -24.06
C GLY A 384 -15.35 -1.36 -25.15
N ASP A 385 -14.06 -1.20 -24.83
CA ASP A 385 -12.93 -1.45 -25.73
C ASP A 385 -12.66 -2.97 -25.82
N TRP A 386 -13.63 -3.71 -26.35
CA TRP A 386 -13.54 -5.17 -26.49
C TRP A 386 -12.37 -5.63 -27.37
N PRO A 387 -12.10 -5.00 -28.55
CA PRO A 387 -10.96 -5.39 -29.37
C PRO A 387 -9.62 -5.20 -28.66
N GLY A 388 -9.44 -4.08 -27.94
CA GLY A 388 -8.25 -3.83 -27.14
C GLY A 388 -8.08 -4.85 -26.02
N SER A 389 -9.16 -5.19 -25.32
CA SER A 389 -9.16 -6.22 -24.28
C SER A 389 -8.77 -7.60 -24.80
N VAL A 390 -9.30 -8.01 -25.96
CA VAL A 390 -8.91 -9.28 -26.61
C VAL A 390 -7.42 -9.31 -26.94
N ALA A 391 -6.86 -8.20 -27.45
CA ALA A 391 -5.44 -8.14 -27.79
C ALA A 391 -4.55 -8.36 -26.56
N VAL A 392 -4.85 -7.68 -25.45
CA VAL A 392 -4.07 -7.80 -24.21
C VAL A 392 -4.24 -9.18 -23.57
N TYR A 393 -5.48 -9.68 -23.45
CA TYR A 393 -5.71 -11.01 -22.86
C TYR A 393 -5.11 -12.15 -23.68
N ARG A 394 -5.06 -12.04 -25.01
CA ARG A 394 -4.36 -13.03 -25.85
C ARG A 394 -2.88 -13.12 -25.50
N GLN A 395 -2.21 -11.98 -25.26
CA GLN A 395 -0.81 -11.96 -24.85
C GLN A 395 -0.62 -12.57 -23.46
N LEU A 396 -1.49 -12.22 -22.50
CA LEU A 396 -1.45 -12.80 -21.16
C LEU A 396 -1.65 -14.32 -21.17
N VAL A 397 -2.64 -14.81 -21.91
CA VAL A 397 -2.93 -16.24 -22.04
C VAL A 397 -1.82 -16.99 -22.78
N ALA A 398 -1.15 -16.36 -23.75
CA ALA A 398 0.01 -16.95 -24.43
C ALA A 398 1.17 -17.18 -23.45
N GLY A 399 1.40 -16.26 -22.50
CA GLY A 399 2.44 -16.40 -21.47
C GLY A 399 2.07 -17.38 -20.35
N GLN A 400 0.82 -17.35 -19.86
CA GLN A 400 0.37 -18.23 -18.77
C GLN A 400 -0.99 -18.86 -19.09
N PRO A 401 -1.01 -19.93 -19.90
CA PRO A 401 -2.26 -20.52 -20.39
C PRO A 401 -3.10 -21.17 -19.29
N GLN A 402 -2.52 -21.50 -18.13
CA GLN A 402 -3.20 -22.14 -17.01
C GLN A 402 -4.00 -21.17 -16.12
N GLN A 403 -3.80 -19.86 -16.29
CA GLN A 403 -4.45 -18.85 -15.46
C GLN A 403 -5.91 -18.67 -15.87
N ALA A 404 -6.84 -19.23 -15.09
CA ALA A 404 -8.25 -19.29 -15.45
C ALA A 404 -8.91 -17.90 -15.53
N SER A 405 -8.51 -16.95 -14.69
CA SER A 405 -9.04 -15.59 -14.71
C SER A 405 -8.79 -14.86 -16.03
N TRP A 406 -7.62 -15.10 -16.66
CA TRP A 406 -7.28 -14.49 -17.95
C TRP A 406 -7.98 -15.19 -19.10
N GLN A 407 -8.13 -16.52 -19.03
CA GLN A 407 -8.95 -17.27 -19.98
C GLN A 407 -10.41 -16.80 -19.94
N LEU A 408 -10.95 -16.54 -18.75
CA LEU A 408 -12.30 -16.03 -18.58
C LEU A 408 -12.43 -14.61 -19.16
N GLY A 409 -11.50 -13.71 -18.82
CA GLY A 409 -11.47 -12.36 -19.38
C GLY A 409 -11.43 -12.37 -20.91
N LEU A 410 -10.58 -13.20 -21.50
CA LEU A 410 -10.52 -13.38 -22.95
C LEU A 410 -11.83 -13.90 -23.53
N ALA A 411 -12.46 -14.90 -22.91
CA ALA A 411 -13.71 -15.49 -23.37
C ALA A 411 -14.84 -14.45 -23.39
N ILE A 412 -14.97 -13.65 -22.33
CA ILE A 412 -15.96 -12.57 -22.26
C ILE A 412 -15.71 -11.55 -23.36
N ALA A 413 -14.46 -11.11 -23.55
CA ALA A 413 -14.14 -10.13 -24.59
C ALA A 413 -14.42 -10.66 -26.01
N LEU A 414 -14.13 -11.94 -26.27
CA LEU A 414 -14.42 -12.60 -27.55
C LEU A 414 -15.91 -12.74 -27.82
N GLU A 415 -16.71 -13.04 -26.79
CA GLU A 415 -18.17 -13.11 -26.90
C GLU A 415 -18.75 -11.75 -27.30
N GLN A 416 -18.20 -10.65 -26.77
CA GLN A 416 -18.67 -9.28 -27.07
C GLN A 416 -18.28 -8.76 -28.45
N ILE A 417 -17.34 -9.41 -29.14
CA ILE A 417 -16.99 -9.11 -30.53
C ILE A 417 -17.50 -10.18 -31.51
N ASP A 418 -18.57 -10.88 -31.13
CA ASP A 418 -19.26 -11.89 -31.93
C ASP A 418 -18.35 -13.03 -32.42
N GLN A 419 -17.42 -13.50 -31.56
CA GLN A 419 -16.59 -14.68 -31.82
C GLN A 419 -16.96 -15.87 -30.89
N PRO A 420 -18.21 -16.37 -30.93
CA PRO A 420 -18.74 -17.32 -29.95
C PRO A 420 -18.00 -18.65 -29.92
N ALA A 421 -17.52 -19.15 -31.07
CA ALA A 421 -16.77 -20.41 -31.14
C ALA A 421 -15.42 -20.33 -30.38
N GLN A 422 -14.72 -19.21 -30.52
CA GLN A 422 -13.47 -18.97 -29.77
C GLN A 422 -13.78 -18.73 -28.29
N ALA A 423 -14.81 -17.93 -27.98
CA ALA A 423 -15.26 -17.69 -26.61
C ALA A 423 -15.59 -19.01 -25.89
N ALA A 424 -16.36 -19.91 -26.51
CA ALA A 424 -16.71 -21.22 -25.95
C ALA A 424 -15.49 -22.09 -25.62
N ARG A 425 -14.42 -22.01 -26.42
CA ARG A 425 -13.15 -22.70 -26.13
C ARG A 425 -12.48 -22.11 -24.88
N HIS A 426 -12.35 -20.78 -24.81
CA HIS A 426 -11.71 -20.11 -23.69
C HIS A 426 -12.51 -20.23 -22.38
N TYR A 427 -13.84 -20.23 -22.45
CA TYR A 427 -14.70 -20.53 -21.29
C TYR A 427 -14.46 -21.95 -20.73
N ARG A 428 -14.31 -22.96 -21.60
CA ARG A 428 -13.96 -24.33 -21.15
C ARG A 428 -12.59 -24.38 -20.48
N LEU A 429 -11.60 -23.69 -21.05
CA LEU A 429 -10.27 -23.59 -20.46
C LEU A 429 -10.32 -22.87 -19.09
N ALA A 430 -11.09 -21.79 -18.98
CA ALA A 430 -11.30 -21.08 -17.73
C ALA A 430 -11.96 -21.96 -16.66
N ALA A 431 -12.96 -22.77 -17.04
CA ALA A 431 -13.65 -23.68 -16.12
C ALA A 431 -12.73 -24.81 -15.59
N GLN A 432 -11.70 -25.18 -16.35
CA GLN A 432 -10.75 -26.25 -16.01
C GLN A 432 -9.46 -25.73 -15.36
N GLY A 433 -9.16 -24.43 -15.48
CA GLY A 433 -7.93 -23.83 -14.99
C GLY A 433 -7.90 -23.60 -13.48
N ARG A 434 -6.81 -22.98 -13.01
CA ARG A 434 -6.59 -22.63 -11.59
C ARG A 434 -6.77 -21.13 -11.38
N GLY A 435 -7.09 -20.73 -10.13
CA GLY A 435 -7.19 -19.32 -9.74
C GLY A 435 -8.54 -18.66 -10.04
N LEU A 436 -9.61 -19.46 -10.16
CA LEU A 436 -10.99 -18.99 -10.33
C LEU A 436 -11.87 -19.55 -9.21
N ASP A 437 -12.71 -18.69 -8.62
CA ASP A 437 -13.68 -19.08 -7.59
C ASP A 437 -14.80 -19.94 -8.18
N ASP A 438 -15.56 -20.62 -7.31
CA ASP A 438 -16.57 -21.59 -7.73
C ASP A 438 -17.72 -20.97 -8.52
N ASN A 439 -18.08 -19.71 -8.27
CA ASN A 439 -19.17 -19.05 -8.99
C ASN A 439 -18.71 -18.68 -10.40
N SER A 440 -17.54 -18.06 -10.52
CA SER A 440 -16.94 -17.71 -11.82
C SER A 440 -16.66 -18.96 -12.66
N ARG A 441 -16.27 -20.07 -12.03
CA ARG A 441 -16.07 -21.36 -12.71
C ARG A 441 -17.36 -21.96 -13.24
N ARG A 442 -18.43 -21.93 -12.44
CA ARG A 442 -19.77 -22.34 -12.86
C ARG A 442 -20.28 -21.50 -14.03
N PHE A 443 -20.16 -20.17 -13.92
CA PHE A 443 -20.50 -19.24 -15.00
C PHE A 443 -19.75 -19.59 -16.30
N ALA A 444 -18.43 -19.83 -16.22
CA ALA A 444 -17.64 -20.21 -17.38
C ALA A 444 -18.11 -21.53 -18.00
N ALA A 445 -18.41 -22.55 -17.18
CA ALA A 445 -18.91 -23.83 -17.66
C ALA A 445 -20.29 -23.73 -18.35
N GLU A 446 -21.21 -22.95 -17.78
CA GLU A 446 -22.54 -22.69 -18.34
C GLU A 446 -22.44 -21.96 -19.68
N ARG A 447 -21.64 -20.89 -19.75
CA ARG A 447 -21.40 -20.13 -20.99
C ARG A 447 -20.72 -20.97 -22.08
N ALA A 448 -19.76 -21.81 -21.70
CA ALA A 448 -19.16 -22.78 -22.61
C ALA A 448 -20.18 -23.72 -23.24
N GLY A 449 -21.12 -24.24 -22.45
CA GLY A 449 -22.19 -25.13 -22.92
C GLY A 449 -23.16 -24.41 -23.85
N ALA A 450 -23.63 -23.22 -23.46
CA ALA A 450 -24.56 -22.42 -24.24
C ALA A 450 -23.99 -22.02 -25.61
N LEU A 451 -22.75 -21.53 -25.65
CA LEU A 451 -22.10 -21.09 -26.88
C LEU A 451 -21.60 -22.27 -27.75
N GLY A 452 -21.31 -23.42 -27.15
CA GLY A 452 -20.91 -24.63 -27.87
C GLY A 452 -22.05 -25.34 -28.60
N ALA A 453 -23.30 -25.06 -28.22
CA ALA A 453 -24.50 -25.59 -28.87
C ALA A 453 -24.89 -24.81 -30.14
N ILE A 454 -24.31 -23.62 -30.35
CA ILE A 454 -24.48 -22.79 -31.54
C ILE A 454 -23.52 -23.34 -32.60
N ARG A 455 -23.95 -24.33 -33.38
CA ARG A 455 -23.21 -24.89 -34.52
C ARG A 455 -23.81 -24.47 -35.84
#